data_AF-H0E6T6-F1
#
_entry.id   AF-H0E6T6-F1
#
_cell.length_a   1.000
_cell.length_b   1.000
_cell.length_c   1.000
_cell.angle_alpha   90.00
_cell.angle_beta   90.00
_cell.angle_gamma   90.00
#
_symmetry.space_group_name_H-M   'P 1'
#
loop_
_entity.id
_entity.type
_entity.pdbx_description
1 polymer ?
#
loop_
_entity_poly.entity_id
_entity_poly.type
_entity_poly.pdbx_seq_one_letter_code
_entity_poly.pdbx_strand_id
1 'polypeptide(L)'
;MSGRVGLRRHRPDVEGDDPLDGLVNLFDLGIVLAVAFLVAGLGLSTSRTASQATPSSRERTITTPRDARRAQGRGEAVGTVYRLPDGRLVLADPAGGPSAPAP
;
A
#
# COMPACT_ATOMS: atom_id res chain seq x y z
N MET A 1 7.02 -8.73 -80.70
CA MET A 1 6.99 -7.80 -79.56
C MET A 1 5.59 -7.22 -79.44
N SER A 2 4.80 -7.69 -78.47
CA SER A 2 3.50 -7.09 -78.15
C SER A 2 3.40 -6.96 -76.64
N GLY A 3 3.63 -5.74 -76.15
CA GLY A 3 3.38 -5.38 -74.76
C GLY A 3 1.87 -5.30 -74.53
N ARG A 4 1.37 -6.09 -73.58
CA ARG A 4 0.00 -5.93 -73.06
C ARG A 4 0.04 -4.89 -71.95
N VAL A 5 -0.39 -3.69 -72.32
CA VAL A 5 -0.71 -2.58 -71.42
C VAL A 5 -1.82 -3.00 -70.45
N GLY A 6 -1.60 -2.64 -69.19
CA GLY A 6 -2.45 -2.97 -68.06
C GLY A 6 -3.80 -2.28 -68.09
N LEU A 7 -4.80 -3.01 -67.58
CA LEU A 7 -6.03 -2.45 -67.07
C LEU A 7 -6.25 -3.03 -65.67
N ARG A 8 -5.43 -2.61 -64.70
CA ARG A 8 -5.78 -2.71 -63.28
C ARG A 8 -6.99 -1.81 -63.09
N ARG A 9 -8.18 -2.39 -63.11
CA ARG A 9 -9.38 -1.72 -62.60
C ARG A 9 -9.16 -1.50 -61.12
N HIS A 10 -8.96 -0.26 -60.73
CA HIS A 10 -9.18 0.15 -59.35
C HIS A 10 -10.67 -0.01 -59.10
N ARG A 11 -11.05 -1.19 -58.60
CA ARG A 11 -12.32 -1.32 -57.89
C ARG A 11 -12.16 -0.42 -56.65
N PRO A 12 -13.13 0.43 -56.32
CA PRO A 12 -13.13 1.06 -55.01
C PRO A 12 -13.16 -0.09 -54.01
N ASP A 13 -12.03 -0.26 -53.34
CA ASP A 13 -11.86 -1.23 -52.30
C ASP A 13 -12.94 -0.94 -51.26
N VAL A 14 -13.93 -1.83 -51.20
CA VAL A 14 -14.63 -2.10 -49.96
C VAL A 14 -13.64 -2.92 -49.13
N GLU A 15 -12.49 -2.32 -48.83
CA GLU A 15 -11.57 -2.74 -47.78
C GLU A 15 -12.41 -2.46 -46.51
N GLY A 16 -13.15 -3.41 -45.96
CA GLY A 16 -12.70 -4.78 -45.72
C GLY A 16 -11.94 -4.83 -44.39
N ASP A 17 -12.11 -3.86 -43.50
CA ASP A 17 -11.83 -4.07 -42.08
C ASP A 17 -12.86 -5.08 -41.58
N ASP A 18 -12.44 -6.33 -41.40
CA ASP A 18 -13.25 -7.33 -40.72
C ASP A 18 -13.58 -6.77 -39.32
N PRO A 19 -14.86 -6.58 -38.95
CA PRO A 19 -15.21 -6.09 -37.63
C PRO A 19 -14.67 -6.98 -36.51
N LEU A 20 -14.38 -8.25 -36.80
CA LEU A 20 -13.72 -9.18 -35.87
C LEU A 20 -12.24 -8.86 -35.69
N ASP A 21 -11.54 -8.32 -36.68
CA ASP A 21 -10.13 -7.89 -36.55
C ASP A 21 -10.00 -6.73 -35.55
N GLY A 22 -10.94 -5.78 -35.57
CA GLY A 22 -11.02 -4.72 -34.58
C GLY A 22 -11.36 -5.23 -33.16
N LEU A 23 -12.19 -6.28 -33.06
CA LEU A 23 -12.56 -6.91 -31.80
C LEU A 23 -11.37 -7.63 -31.15
N VAL A 24 -10.49 -8.25 -31.93
CA VAL A 24 -9.26 -8.88 -31.42
C VAL A 24 -8.32 -7.84 -30.80
N ASN A 25 -8.17 -6.67 -31.40
CA ASN A 25 -7.38 -5.58 -30.82
C ASN A 25 -8.00 -4.99 -29.53
N LEU A 26 -9.33 -4.83 -29.50
CA LEU A 26 -10.04 -4.37 -28.29
C LEU A 26 -10.01 -5.42 -27.16
N PHE A 27 -9.99 -6.70 -27.52
CA PHE A 27 -9.88 -7.81 -26.56
C PHE A 27 -8.55 -7.77 -25.81
N ASP A 28 -7.44 -7.55 -26.51
CA ASP A 28 -6.12 -7.40 -25.88
C ASP A 28 -6.09 -6.19 -24.94
N LEU A 29 -6.64 -5.04 -25.37
CA LEU A 29 -6.81 -3.86 -24.52
C LEU A 29 -7.66 -4.16 -23.27
N GLY A 30 -8.70 -4.98 -23.41
CA GLY A 30 -9.54 -5.44 -22.30
C GLY A 30 -8.76 -6.26 -21.27
N ILE A 31 -7.88 -7.18 -21.71
CA ILE A 31 -7.00 -7.95 -20.83
C ILE A 31 -6.01 -7.03 -20.12
N VAL A 32 -5.38 -6.09 -20.84
CA VAL A 32 -4.46 -5.11 -20.25
C VAL A 32 -5.15 -4.28 -19.16
N LEU A 33 -6.38 -3.80 -19.40
CA LEU A 33 -7.17 -3.08 -18.40
C LEU A 33 -7.56 -3.96 -17.21
N ALA A 34 -7.94 -5.22 -17.44
CA ALA A 34 -8.27 -6.17 -16.38
C ALA A 34 -7.06 -6.48 -15.48
N VAL A 35 -5.88 -6.70 -16.07
CA VAL A 35 -4.62 -6.91 -15.34
C VAL A 35 -4.22 -5.65 -14.58
N ALA A 36 -4.35 -4.46 -15.19
CA ALA A 36 -4.09 -3.19 -14.52
C ALA A 36 -4.98 -3.00 -13.30
N PHE A 37 -6.29 -3.29 -13.40
CA PHE A 37 -7.21 -3.25 -12.26
C PHE A 37 -6.91 -4.32 -11.21
N LEU A 38 -6.49 -5.52 -11.61
CA LEU A 38 -6.08 -6.57 -10.68
C LEU A 38 -4.85 -6.14 -9.86
N VAL A 39 -3.84 -5.57 -10.51
CA VAL A 39 -2.63 -5.05 -9.85
C VAL A 39 -2.96 -3.83 -8.97
N ALA A 40 -3.76 -2.89 -9.46
CA ALA A 40 -4.18 -1.72 -8.71
C ALA A 40 -5.04 -2.08 -7.48
N GLY A 41 -5.95 -3.04 -7.64
CA GLY A 41 -6.80 -3.56 -6.56
C GLY A 41 -6.01 -4.33 -5.51
N LEU A 42 -5.01 -5.11 -5.92
CA LEU A 42 -4.09 -5.80 -5.00
C LEU A 42 -3.25 -4.80 -4.19
N GLY A 43 -2.81 -3.70 -4.79
CA GLY A 43 -2.13 -2.60 -4.11
C GLY A 43 -3.02 -1.85 -3.10
N LEU A 44 -4.31 -1.71 -3.38
CA LEU A 44 -5.26 -1.03 -2.50
C LEU A 44 -5.51 -1.79 -1.19
N SER A 45 -5.52 -3.12 -1.21
CA SER A 45 -5.70 -3.95 0.00
C SER A 45 -4.53 -3.87 0.97
N THR A 46 -3.31 -3.64 0.49
CA THR A 46 -2.12 -3.40 1.35
C THR A 46 -2.12 -1.99 1.94
N SER A 47 -2.53 -0.98 1.16
CA SER A 47 -2.48 0.42 1.59
C SER A 47 -3.61 0.83 2.54
N ARG A 48 -4.74 0.11 2.60
CA ARG A 48 -5.82 0.38 3.56
C ARG A 48 -5.45 0.08 5.02
N THR A 49 -4.34 -0.60 5.28
CA THR A 49 -3.84 -0.83 6.65
C THR A 49 -2.93 0.31 7.14
N ALA A 50 -2.50 1.20 6.24
CA ALA A 50 -1.61 2.30 6.56
C ALA A 50 -2.32 3.66 6.44
N SER A 51 -3.28 3.93 7.33
CA SER A 51 -3.57 5.26 7.91
C SER A 51 -4.93 5.28 8.60
N GLN A 52 -4.95 4.87 9.86
CA GLN A 52 -5.38 5.73 10.97
C GLN A 52 -5.01 5.03 12.28
N ALA A 53 -3.71 4.90 12.53
CA ALA A 53 -3.27 4.89 13.92
C ALA A 53 -3.43 6.33 14.41
N THR A 54 -4.62 6.66 14.91
CA THR A 54 -4.69 7.66 15.97
C THR A 54 -3.63 7.25 16.99
N PRO A 55 -2.81 8.16 17.53
CA PRO A 55 -2.11 7.90 18.77
C PRO A 55 -3.20 7.78 19.85
N SER A 56 -3.93 6.66 19.85
CA SER A 56 -4.48 6.18 21.08
C SER A 56 -3.24 6.00 21.92
N SER A 57 -3.04 6.89 22.88
CA SER A 57 -2.41 6.55 24.14
C SER A 57 -2.97 5.16 24.50
N ARG A 58 -2.28 4.10 24.08
CA ARG A 58 -2.52 2.75 24.57
C ARG A 58 -1.95 2.81 25.97
N GLU A 59 -2.73 3.41 26.84
CA GLU A 59 -2.50 3.45 28.26
C GLU A 59 -2.53 2.00 28.71
N ARG A 60 -1.34 1.39 28.67
CA ARG A 60 -1.15 0.05 29.17
C ARG A 60 -0.79 0.22 30.63
N THR A 61 -1.76 -0.02 31.50
CA THR A 61 -1.52 -0.04 32.95
C THR A 61 -0.48 -1.11 33.25
N ILE A 62 0.75 -0.69 33.53
CA ILE A 62 1.81 -1.56 34.02
C ILE A 62 1.55 -1.77 35.52
N THR A 63 1.04 -2.94 35.89
CA THR A 63 0.92 -3.30 37.30
C THR A 63 2.32 -3.57 37.86
N THR A 64 2.80 -2.72 38.75
CA THR A 64 4.02 -2.99 39.51
C THR A 64 3.73 -4.06 40.57
N PRO A 65 4.52 -5.15 40.62
CA PRO A 65 4.48 -6.08 41.75
C PRO A 65 4.70 -5.33 43.07
N ARG A 66 3.94 -5.69 44.11
CA ARG A 66 4.06 -5.06 45.44
C ARG A 66 5.39 -5.38 46.11
N ASP A 67 6.04 -6.46 45.70
CA ASP A 67 7.32 -6.88 46.22
C ASP A 67 8.44 -6.28 45.38
N ALA A 68 9.34 -5.52 46.01
CA ALA A 68 10.52 -4.91 45.38
C ALA A 68 11.62 -5.95 45.05
N ARG A 69 11.24 -7.14 44.58
CA ARG A 69 12.19 -8.15 44.14
C ARG A 69 12.83 -7.69 42.83
N ARG A 70 14.15 -7.63 42.81
CA ARG A 70 14.90 -7.39 41.57
C ARG A 70 14.63 -8.55 40.61
N ALA A 71 14.05 -8.25 39.46
CA ALA A 71 13.96 -9.19 38.36
C ALA A 71 15.34 -9.38 37.72
N GLN A 72 15.71 -10.62 37.38
CA GLN A 72 16.93 -10.95 36.64
C GLN A 72 16.55 -11.80 35.43
N GLY A 73 17.17 -11.55 34.28
CA GLY A 73 16.91 -12.26 33.03
C GLY A 73 17.56 -11.56 31.84
N ARG A 74 17.57 -12.24 30.69
CA ARG A 74 17.90 -11.56 29.42
C ARG A 74 16.66 -10.82 28.93
N GLY A 75 16.82 -9.54 28.62
CA GLY A 75 15.74 -8.69 28.12
C GLY A 75 16.27 -7.62 27.17
N GLU A 76 15.37 -6.99 26.45
CA GLU A 76 15.65 -5.86 25.56
C GLU A 76 15.31 -4.54 26.25
N ALA A 77 16.14 -3.52 26.05
CA ALA A 77 15.86 -2.18 26.57
C ALA A 77 14.79 -1.51 25.71
N VAL A 78 13.60 -1.32 26.28
CA VAL A 78 12.42 -0.78 25.56
C VAL A 78 12.18 0.72 25.74
N GLY A 79 12.98 1.42 26.58
CA GLY A 79 12.89 2.87 26.80
C GLY A 79 12.93 3.28 28.27
N THR A 80 12.64 4.55 28.54
CA THR A 80 12.59 5.13 29.89
C THR A 80 11.15 5.22 30.38
N VAL A 81 10.89 4.76 31.61
CA VAL A 81 9.56 4.85 32.24
C VAL A 81 9.52 5.99 33.24
N TYR A 82 8.52 6.87 33.12
CA TYR A 82 8.27 7.97 34.05
C TYR A 82 7.02 7.71 34.88
N ARG A 83 7.02 8.15 36.14
CA ARG A 83 5.83 8.17 37.01
C ARG A 83 5.25 9.57 37.03
N LEU A 84 3.98 9.70 36.64
CA LEU A 84 3.22 10.93 36.70
C LEU A 84 2.75 11.24 38.14
N PRO A 85 2.35 12.50 38.44
CA PRO A 85 1.83 12.87 39.75
C PRO A 85 0.58 12.08 40.20
N ASP A 86 -0.21 11.61 39.23
CA ASP A 86 -1.39 10.75 39.46
C ASP A 86 -1.04 9.28 39.74
N GLY A 87 0.25 8.93 39.78
CA GLY A 87 0.75 7.59 40.05
C GLY A 87 0.87 6.68 38.82
N ARG A 88 0.42 7.13 37.64
CA ARG A 88 0.52 6.35 36.39
C ARG A 88 1.94 6.27 35.87
N LEU A 89 2.23 5.20 35.13
CA LEU A 89 3.52 4.97 34.48
C LEU A 89 3.40 5.18 32.97
N VAL A 90 4.31 5.97 32.39
CA VAL A 90 4.37 6.25 30.94
C VAL A 90 5.73 5.85 30.39
N LEU A 91 5.74 5.09 29.30
CA LEU A 91 6.95 4.76 28.53
C LEU A 91 7.24 5.90 27.54
N ALA A 92 8.41 6.52 27.63
CA ALA A 92 8.85 7.51 26.65
C ALA A 92 9.32 6.82 25.37
N ASP A 93 8.90 7.37 24.23
CA ASP A 93 9.30 6.89 22.91
C ASP A 93 10.81 7.12 22.71
N PRO A 94 11.62 6.08 22.45
CA PRO A 94 13.06 6.25 22.25
C PRO A 94 13.41 7.08 21.00
N ALA A 95 12.49 7.24 20.04
CA ALA A 95 12.73 8.03 18.82
C ALA A 95 12.35 9.52 18.95
N GLY A 96 11.63 9.89 20.02
CA GLY A 96 11.23 11.27 20.31
C GLY A 96 11.86 11.72 21.63
N GLY A 97 12.88 12.58 21.55
CA GLY A 97 13.54 13.15 22.72
C GLY A 97 12.54 13.78 23.71
N PRO A 98 12.93 13.96 24.99
CA PRO A 98 12.02 14.38 26.04
C PRO A 98 11.37 15.71 25.69
N SER A 99 10.08 15.68 25.33
CA SER A 99 9.23 16.87 25.39
C SER A 99 8.97 17.15 26.87
N ALA A 100 9.79 18.04 27.43
CA ALA A 100 9.61 18.51 28.79
C ALA A 100 8.18 19.04 28.96
N PRO A 101 7.47 18.69 30.04
CA PRO A 101 6.21 19.33 30.37
C PRO A 101 6.47 20.82 30.62
N ALA A 102 5.74 21.69 29.92
CA ALA A 102 5.76 23.12 30.15
C ALA A 102 5.34 23.43 31.62
N PRO A 103 5.95 24.46 32.23
CA PRO A 103 5.72 24.83 33.64
C PRO A 103 4.30 25.29 33.93
#